data_AF-A0A969YQS2-F1
#
_entry.id   AF-A0A969YQS2-F1
#
_cell.length_a   1.000
_cell.length_b   1.000
_cell.length_c   1.000
_cell.angle_alpha   90.00
_cell.angle_beta   90.00
_cell.angle_gamma   90.00
#
_symmetry.space_group_name_H-M   'P 1'
#
loop_
_entity.id
_entity.type
_entity.pdbx_description
1 polymer ?
#
loop_
_entity_poly.entity_id
_entity_poly.type
_entity_poly.pdbx_seq_one_letter_code
_entity_poly.pdbx_strand_id
1 'polypeptide(L)'
;RGEARPMFSIVRRGGKPVDILDGLAHPDGRVWGTYIHGVFDNDLFRRKFLGELQERTGRGRDKAFTFFSYRKWKEEQFDHLADHVRRYADVERIYRLLGLL
;
A
#
# COMPACT_ATOMS: atom_id res chain seq x y z
N ARG A 1 -29.11 0.06 14.10
CA ARG A 1 -27.99 -0.20 13.16
C ARG A 1 -27.30 1.15 12.95
N GLY A 2 -25.99 1.25 13.18
CA GLY A 2 -25.27 2.52 13.03
C GLY A 2 -25.20 2.93 11.55
N GLU A 3 -25.31 4.23 11.30
CA GLU A 3 -25.08 4.80 9.97
C GLU A 3 -23.63 4.49 9.52
N ALA A 4 -23.46 4.19 8.24
CA ALA A 4 -22.15 3.97 7.62
C ALA A 4 -22.20 4.41 6.16
N ARG A 5 -21.07 4.88 5.64
CA ARG A 5 -20.94 5.32 4.25
C ARG A 5 -19.77 4.63 3.57
N PRO A 6 -19.78 4.48 2.24
CA PRO A 6 -18.60 4.04 1.50
C PRO A 6 -17.38 4.91 1.80
N MET A 7 -16.21 4.28 1.95
CA MET A 7 -14.96 5.01 2.20
C MET A 7 -14.30 5.45 0.89
N PHE A 8 -14.37 4.61 -0.15
CA PHE A 8 -13.74 4.84 -1.43
C PHE A 8 -14.72 4.63 -2.59
N SER A 9 -14.49 5.36 -3.68
CA SER A 9 -15.03 5.02 -5.00
C SER A 9 -13.87 4.59 -5.89
N ILE A 10 -13.97 3.38 -6.41
CA ILE A 10 -13.03 2.83 -7.38
C ILE A 10 -13.53 3.26 -8.75
N VAL A 11 -12.78 4.16 -9.37
CA VAL A 11 -13.08 4.71 -10.70
C VAL A 11 -12.39 3.94 -11.85
N ARG A 12 -11.40 3.10 -11.52
CA ARG A 12 -10.64 2.32 -12.50
C ARG A 12 -10.11 1.02 -11.90
N ARG A 13 -10.24 -0.09 -12.62
CA ARG A 13 -9.72 -1.42 -12.23
C ARG A 13 -9.22 -2.17 -13.47
N GLY A 14 -8.01 -2.72 -13.41
CA GLY A 14 -7.41 -3.45 -14.55
C GLY A 14 -7.32 -2.60 -15.83
N GLY A 15 -7.06 -1.29 -15.69
CA GLY A 15 -7.02 -0.35 -16.81
C GLY A 15 -8.37 0.17 -17.30
N LYS A 16 -9.48 -0.44 -16.90
CA LYS A 16 -10.83 -0.09 -17.38
C LYS A 16 -11.57 0.84 -16.41
N PRO A 17 -12.32 1.85 -16.88
CA PRO A 17 -13.22 2.63 -16.04
C PRO A 17 -14.25 1.72 -15.37
N VAL A 18 -14.54 2.00 -14.10
CA VAL A 18 -15.57 1.33 -13.30
C VAL A 18 -16.19 2.35 -12.34
N ASP A 19 -17.35 2.04 -11.77
CA ASP A 19 -17.94 2.81 -10.67
C ASP A 19 -18.34 1.82 -9.57
N ILE A 20 -17.41 1.58 -8.64
CA ILE A 20 -17.58 0.59 -7.58
C ILE A 20 -17.28 1.28 -6.26
N LEU A 21 -18.23 1.22 -5.34
CA LEU A 21 -18.04 1.68 -3.97
C LEU A 21 -17.27 0.61 -3.17
N ASP A 22 -16.27 1.03 -2.42
CA ASP A 22 -15.47 0.13 -1.58
C ASP A 22 -15.34 0.64 -0.14
N GLY A 23 -15.33 -0.33 0.76
CA GLY A 23 -15.16 -0.10 2.17
C GLY A 23 -16.38 0.50 2.85
N LEU A 24 -16.28 0.63 4.16
CA LEU A 24 -17.27 1.26 5.01
C LEU A 24 -16.56 2.15 6.01
N ALA A 25 -17.10 3.34 6.24
CA ALA A 25 -16.65 4.28 7.24
C ALA A 25 -17.82 4.70 8.12
N HIS A 26 -17.54 4.81 9.42
CA HIS A 26 -18.43 5.50 10.34
C HIS A 26 -18.54 6.99 9.92
N PRO A 27 -19.69 7.67 10.11
CA PRO A 27 -19.90 9.04 9.66
C PRO A 27 -18.84 10.03 10.17
N ASP A 28 -18.35 9.84 11.40
CA ASP A 28 -17.28 10.66 12.00
C ASP A 28 -15.87 10.43 11.38
N GLY A 29 -15.73 9.45 10.48
CA GLY A 29 -14.49 9.12 9.79
C GLY A 29 -13.39 8.60 10.71
N ARG A 30 -13.70 8.16 11.94
CA ARG A 30 -12.70 7.61 12.88
C ARG A 30 -12.45 6.13 12.67
N VAL A 31 -13.47 5.40 12.23
CA VAL A 31 -13.41 3.97 11.96
C VAL A 31 -13.79 3.73 10.52
N TRP A 32 -12.93 3.05 9.78
CA TRP A 32 -13.21 2.63 8.42
C TRP A 32 -12.42 1.37 8.05
N GLY A 33 -12.93 0.63 7.07
CA GLY A 33 -12.27 -0.53 6.48
C GLY A 33 -12.44 -0.53 4.97
N THR A 34 -11.55 -1.22 4.25
CA THR A 34 -11.50 -1.29 2.78
C THR A 34 -10.88 -2.61 2.32
N TYR A 35 -11.29 -3.10 1.14
CA TYR A 35 -10.64 -4.24 0.49
C TYR A 35 -9.50 -3.80 -0.45
N ILE A 36 -9.20 -2.50 -0.54
CA ILE A 36 -8.10 -2.00 -1.35
C ILE A 36 -6.77 -2.39 -0.68
N HIS A 37 -6.13 -3.43 -1.23
CA HIS A 37 -4.80 -3.86 -0.80
C HIS A 37 -3.75 -2.80 -1.13
N GLY A 38 -2.80 -2.60 -0.21
CA GLY A 38 -1.70 -1.66 -0.42
C GLY A 38 -2.13 -0.19 -0.47
N VAL A 39 -3.31 0.18 0.04
CA VAL A 39 -3.76 1.58 0.08
C VAL A 39 -2.71 2.50 0.75
N PHE A 40 -2.03 1.99 1.78
CA PHE A 40 -0.95 2.69 2.47
C PHE A 40 0.41 2.63 1.76
N ASP A 41 0.59 1.81 0.72
CA ASP A 41 1.82 1.82 -0.09
C ASP A 41 1.91 3.12 -0.91
N ASN A 42 0.77 3.78 -1.18
CA ASN A 42 0.72 5.09 -1.80
C ASN A 42 1.22 6.18 -0.83
N ASP A 43 2.37 6.77 -1.15
CA ASP A 43 3.03 7.76 -0.29
C ASP A 43 2.15 8.99 -0.03
N LEU A 44 1.39 9.48 -1.02
CA LEU A 44 0.54 10.66 -0.88
C LEU A 44 -0.61 10.38 0.07
N PHE A 45 -1.30 9.26 -0.11
CA PHE A 45 -2.39 8.83 0.76
C PHE A 45 -1.89 8.62 2.19
N ARG A 46 -0.82 7.83 2.37
CA ARG A 46 -0.25 7.51 3.68
C ARG A 46 0.19 8.78 4.43
N ARG A 47 0.86 9.72 3.75
CA ARG A 47 1.28 11.00 4.34
C ARG A 47 0.10 11.84 4.78
N LYS A 48 -0.93 11.99 3.93
CA LYS A 48 -2.14 12.74 4.27
C LYS A 48 -2.84 12.12 5.47
N PHE A 49 -3.04 10.81 5.46
CA PHE A 49 -3.67 10.06 6.55
C PHE A 49 -2.92 10.23 7.88
N LEU A 50 -1.60 10.05 7.88
CA LEU A 50 -0.78 10.23 9.09
C LEU A 50 -0.78 11.69 9.58
N GLY A 51 -0.77 12.66 8.66
CA GLY A 51 -0.87 14.08 9.01
C GLY A 51 -2.19 14.43 9.70
N GLU A 52 -3.31 13.92 9.20
CA GLU A 52 -4.62 14.08 9.84
C GLU A 52 -4.67 13.39 11.21
N LEU A 53 -4.03 12.23 11.37
CA LEU A 53 -3.96 11.52 12.65
C LEU A 53 -3.10 12.27 13.68
N GLN A 54 -1.98 12.85 13.26
CA GLN A 54 -1.12 13.70 14.09
C GLN A 54 -1.89 14.90 14.65
N GLU A 55 -2.61 15.62 13.79
CA GLU A 55 -3.46 16.76 14.19
C GLU A 55 -4.53 16.35 15.20
N ARG A 56 -5.24 15.24 14.94
CA ARG A 56 -6.29 14.74 15.84
C ARG A 56 -5.77 14.31 17.20
N THR A 57 -4.52 13.85 17.28
CA THR A 57 -3.89 13.36 18.51
C THR A 57 -3.08 14.43 19.25
N GLY A 58 -3.04 15.67 18.74
CA GLY A 58 -2.26 16.76 19.33
C GLY A 58 -0.74 16.55 19.23
N ARG A 59 -0.28 15.56 18.45
CA ARG A 59 1.13 15.36 18.15
C ARG A 59 1.45 16.31 16.99
N GLY A 60 2.24 17.35 17.25
CA GLY A 60 2.61 18.33 16.23
C GLY A 60 3.11 17.65 14.95
N ARG A 61 2.83 18.25 13.78
CA ARG A 61 3.36 17.73 12.51
C ARG A 61 4.88 17.75 12.57
N ASP A 62 5.48 16.58 12.47
CA ASP A 62 6.93 16.48 12.29
C ASP A 62 7.27 17.13 10.95
N LYS A 63 8.06 18.21 10.97
CA LYS A 63 8.43 18.95 9.76
C LYS A 63 9.43 18.18 8.89
N ALA A 64 9.95 17.06 9.40
CA ALA A 64 10.97 16.25 8.77
C ALA A 64 10.38 15.04 8.02
N PHE A 65 9.41 15.27 7.14
CA PHE A 65 9.06 14.25 6.16
C PHE A 65 10.05 14.34 4.99
N THR A 66 11.14 13.59 5.11
CA THR A 66 12.08 13.40 4.00
C THR A 66 11.35 12.84 2.77
N PHE A 67 11.95 13.09 1.59
CA PHE A 67 11.46 12.62 0.30
C PHE A 67 11.68 11.09 0.18
N PHE A 68 10.89 10.33 0.93
CA PHE A 68 10.89 8.87 0.94
C PHE A 68 9.85 8.34 -0.07
N SER A 69 10.31 7.50 -0.99
CA SER A 69 9.47 6.73 -1.91
C SER A 69 9.39 5.30 -1.42
N TYR A 70 8.22 4.89 -0.92
CA TYR A 70 8.04 3.51 -0.44
C TYR A 70 8.18 2.50 -1.57
N ARG A 71 7.70 2.85 -2.77
CA ARG A 71 7.84 1.99 -3.95
C ARG A 71 9.32 1.72 -4.25
N LYS A 72 10.15 2.77 -4.29
CA LYS A 72 11.59 2.63 -4.56
C LYS A 72 12.27 1.77 -3.50
N TRP A 73 12.01 2.06 -2.23
CA TRP A 73 12.56 1.27 -1.13
C TRP A 73 12.15 -0.21 -1.22
N LYS A 74 10.88 -0.49 -1.53
CA LYS A 74 10.35 -1.85 -1.68
C LYS A 74 11.00 -2.62 -2.84
N GLU A 75 11.23 -1.95 -3.97
CA GLU A 75 11.96 -2.49 -5.12
C GLU A 75 13.41 -2.86 -4.72
N GLU A 76 14.12 -1.96 -4.03
CA GLU A 76 15.47 -2.23 -3.51
C GLU A 76 15.50 -3.44 -2.56
N GLN A 77 14.48 -3.63 -1.73
CA GLN A 77 14.40 -4.82 -0.86
C GLN A 77 14.18 -6.12 -1.65
N PHE A 78 13.43 -6.08 -2.75
CA PHE A 78 13.29 -7.25 -3.63
C PHE A 78 14.60 -7.58 -4.34
N ASP A 79 15.37 -6.58 -4.75
CA ASP A 79 16.69 -6.80 -5.36
C ASP A 79 17.64 -7.45 -4.35
N HIS A 80 17.68 -6.98 -3.10
CA HIS A 80 18.46 -7.61 -2.04
C HIS A 80 18.06 -9.06 -1.79
N LEU A 81 16.75 -9.36 -1.77
CA LEU A 81 16.26 -10.73 -1.63
C LEU A 81 16.67 -11.59 -2.81
N ALA A 82 16.53 -11.08 -4.04
CA ALA A 82 16.90 -11.80 -5.25
C ALA A 82 18.40 -12.13 -5.27
N ASP A 83 19.26 -11.18 -4.88
CA ASP A 83 20.70 -11.40 -4.79
C ASP A 83 21.07 -12.43 -3.72
N HIS A 84 20.39 -12.40 -2.58
CA HIS A 84 20.56 -13.41 -1.54
C HIS A 84 20.20 -14.80 -2.05
N VAL A 85 19.06 -14.94 -2.73
CA VAL A 85 18.63 -16.22 -3.32
C VAL A 85 19.62 -16.70 -4.38
N ARG A 86 20.07 -15.84 -5.29
CA ARG A 86 21.08 -16.20 -6.32
C ARG A 86 22.41 -16.66 -5.73
N ARG A 87 22.80 -16.12 -4.57
CA ARG A 87 24.05 -16.47 -3.91
C ARG A 87 23.99 -17.85 -3.24
N TYR A 88 22.85 -18.22 -2.67
CA TYR A 88 22.76 -19.38 -1.79
C TYR A 88 21.85 -20.50 -2.30
N ALA A 89 21.16 -20.32 -3.44
CA ALA A 89 20.37 -21.34 -4.10
C ALA A 89 20.84 -21.58 -5.54
N ASP A 90 20.75 -22.83 -5.99
CA ASP A 90 20.97 -23.19 -7.40
C ASP A 90 19.75 -22.81 -8.24
N VAL A 91 19.62 -21.51 -8.52
CA VAL A 91 18.50 -20.93 -9.26
C VAL A 91 18.39 -21.52 -10.67
N GLU A 92 19.54 -21.85 -11.30
CA GLU A 92 19.56 -22.45 -12.63
C GLU A 92 18.94 -23.86 -12.62
N ARG A 93 19.28 -24.70 -11.63
CA ARG A 93 18.63 -26.00 -11.46
C ARG A 93 17.14 -25.86 -11.18
N ILE A 94 16.72 -24.90 -10.36
CA ILE A 94 15.29 -24.65 -10.11
C ILE A 94 14.58 -24.32 -11.43
N TYR A 95 15.15 -23.44 -12.26
CA TYR A 95 14.58 -23.12 -13.56
C TYR A 95 14.53 -24.29 -14.52
N ARG A 96 15.57 -25.14 -14.58
CA ARG A 96 15.53 -26.40 -15.35
C ARG A 96 14.42 -27.33 -14.89
N LEU A 97 14.25 -27.50 -13.58
CA LEU A 97 13.17 -28.34 -13.01
C LEU A 97 11.78 -27.80 -13.33
N LEU A 98 11.64 -26.48 -13.47
CA LEU A 98 10.40 -25.81 -13.88
C LEU A 98 10.21 -25.79 -15.41
N GLY A 99 11.18 -26.25 -16.21
CA GLY A 99 11.15 -26.18 -17.67
C GLY A 99 11.25 -24.74 -18.22
N LEU A 100 11.83 -23.82 -17.46
CA LEU A 100 12.05 -22.42 -17.83
C LEU A 100 13.44 -22.17 -18.43
N LEU A 101 14.31 -23.18 -18.37
CA LEU A 101 15.62 -23.30 -19.01
C LEU A 101 15.79 -24.74 -19.49
#